data_AF-A0A7R9WFM4-F1
#
_entry.id   AF-A0A7R9WFM4-F1
#
_cell.length_a   1.000
_cell.length_b   1.000
_cell.length_c   1.000
_cell.angle_alpha   90.00
_cell.angle_beta   90.00
_cell.angle_gamma   90.00
#
_symmetry.space_group_name_H-M   'P 1'
#
loop_
_entity.id
_entity.type
_entity.pdbx_description
1 polymer ?
#
loop_
_entity_poly.entity_id
_entity_poly.type
_entity_poly.pdbx_seq_one_letter_code
_entity_poly.pdbx_strand_id
1 'polypeptide(L)'
;FVMLYPPWVVEIVPTEEQVYYALYPASAVALAVAFLIMLIYIPSTASTVLKFRTGVLPSLHDRNFVRYRLNADTVFLNLGNVAYAMLGSAFLFFAVVGLFLFLLIWPFSRPLMSLIGAWMVGLAITIGI
;
A
#
# COMPACT_ATOMS: atom_id res chain seq x y z
N PHE A 1 32.06 -2.81 -22.85
CA PHE A 1 31.02 -3.68 -23.44
C PHE A 1 29.99 -2.88 -24.24
N VAL A 2 30.41 -1.85 -24.98
CA VAL A 2 29.50 -0.89 -25.62
C VAL A 2 29.83 -0.83 -27.11
N MET A 3 29.38 -1.81 -27.91
CA MET A 3 29.34 -1.70 -29.39
C MET A 3 28.67 -2.87 -30.15
N LEU A 4 27.81 -3.70 -29.52
CA LEU A 4 27.18 -4.85 -30.23
C LEU A 4 25.66 -4.77 -30.39
N TYR A 5 24.99 -3.80 -29.78
CA TYR A 5 23.53 -3.70 -29.83
C TYR A 5 23.07 -2.40 -30.52
N PRO A 6 22.03 -2.48 -31.36
CA PRO A 6 21.44 -1.29 -31.94
C PRO A 6 20.81 -0.40 -30.85
N PRO A 7 20.78 0.93 -31.02
CA PRO A 7 20.48 1.90 -29.97
C PRO A 7 19.11 1.70 -29.31
N TRP A 8 18.10 1.25 -30.07
CA TRP A 8 16.77 0.95 -29.54
C TRP A 8 16.75 -0.20 -28.53
N VAL A 9 17.70 -1.15 -28.59
CA VAL A 9 17.80 -2.25 -27.61
C VAL A 9 18.35 -1.74 -26.28
N VAL A 10 19.29 -0.79 -26.34
CA VAL A 10 19.89 -0.16 -25.16
C VAL A 10 18.86 0.66 -24.38
N GLU A 11 17.85 1.21 -25.06
CA GLU A 11 16.76 1.95 -24.44
C GLU A 11 15.70 1.07 -23.78
N ILE A 12 15.54 -0.18 -24.22
CA ILE A 12 14.56 -1.12 -23.66
C ILE A 12 15.08 -1.74 -22.36
N VAL A 13 16.37 -2.08 -22.29
CA VAL A 13 16.95 -2.75 -21.13
C VAL A 13 17.24 -1.72 -20.03
N PRO A 14 16.57 -1.79 -18.86
CA PRO A 14 16.86 -0.86 -17.77
C PRO A 14 18.27 -1.11 -17.21
N THR A 15 18.95 -0.03 -16.81
CA THR A 15 20.23 -0.14 -16.11
C THR A 15 20.00 -0.46 -14.63
N GLU A 16 21.00 -1.07 -13.99
CA GLU A 16 20.91 -1.46 -12.56
C GLU A 16 20.59 -0.25 -11.67
N GLU A 17 21.20 0.91 -11.94
CA GLU A 17 20.97 2.15 -11.20
C GLU A 17 19.49 2.58 -11.22
N GLN A 18 18.83 2.46 -12.37
CA GLN A 18 17.41 2.84 -12.52
C GLN A 18 16.50 1.96 -11.65
N VAL A 19 16.83 0.67 -11.53
CA VAL A 19 16.12 -0.26 -10.66
C VAL A 19 16.34 0.11 -9.20
N TYR A 20 17.58 0.39 -8.79
CA TYR A 20 17.89 0.79 -7.42
C TYR A 20 17.17 2.08 -7.02
N TYR A 21 17.15 3.09 -7.88
CA TYR A 21 16.45 4.35 -7.62
C TYR A 21 14.93 4.20 -7.45
N ALA A 22 14.30 3.22 -8.10
CA ALA A 22 12.90 2.91 -7.88
C ALA A 22 12.66 2.04 -6.62
N LEU A 23 13.57 1.09 -6.35
CA LEU A 23 13.44 0.10 -5.28
C LEU A 23 13.55 0.71 -3.87
N TYR A 24 14.56 1.55 -3.63
CA TYR A 24 14.81 2.16 -2.32
C TYR A 24 13.62 2.99 -1.79
N PRO A 25 13.07 3.96 -2.53
CA PRO A 25 11.92 4.72 -2.05
C PRO A 25 10.66 3.84 -1.91
N ALA A 26 10.44 2.88 -2.83
CA ALA A 26 9.28 1.99 -2.75
C ALA A 26 9.31 1.11 -1.49
N SER A 27 10.48 0.55 -1.15
CA SER A 27 10.67 -0.23 0.07
C SER A 27 10.50 0.61 1.34
N ALA A 28 11.01 1.85 1.35
CA ALA A 28 10.80 2.78 2.46
C ALA A 28 9.32 3.10 2.69
N VAL A 29 8.56 3.37 1.61
CA VAL A 29 7.11 3.61 1.68
C VAL A 29 6.37 2.37 2.18
N ALA A 30 6.71 1.19 1.66
CA ALA A 30 6.08 -0.06 2.09
C ALA A 30 6.31 -0.36 3.57
N LEU A 31 7.52 -0.13 4.09
CA LEU A 31 7.84 -0.23 5.51
C LEU A 31 7.04 0.77 6.36
N ALA A 32 6.96 2.03 5.90
CA ALA A 32 6.18 3.05 6.59
C ALA A 32 4.69 2.68 6.66
N VAL A 33 4.11 2.18 5.57
CA VAL A 33 2.72 1.70 5.53
C VAL A 33 2.53 0.51 6.46
N ALA A 34 3.42 -0.48 6.44
CA ALA A 34 3.35 -1.63 7.34
C ALA A 34 3.37 -1.20 8.82
N PHE A 35 4.25 -0.25 9.16
CA PHE A 35 4.35 0.29 10.51
C PHE A 35 3.09 1.06 10.92
N LEU A 36 2.55 1.92 10.03
CA LEU A 36 1.31 2.66 10.29
C LEU A 36 0.11 1.72 10.49
N ILE A 37 -0.02 0.68 9.66
CA ILE A 37 -1.09 -0.31 9.83
C ILE A 37 -0.94 -1.01 11.18
N MET A 38 0.27 -1.39 11.58
CA MET A 38 0.51 -2.01 12.89
C MET A 38 0.08 -1.10 14.04
N LEU A 39 0.48 0.18 13.98
CA LEU A 39 0.25 1.16 15.02
C LEU A 39 -1.22 1.54 15.15
N ILE A 40 -1.99 1.50 14.05
CA ILE A 40 -3.43 1.79 14.07
C ILE A 40 -4.23 0.55 14.45
N TYR A 41 -3.87 -0.61 13.91
CA TYR A 41 -4.70 -1.81 13.99
C TYR A 41 -4.66 -2.47 15.37
N ILE A 42 -3.48 -2.57 15.99
CA ILE A 42 -3.32 -3.17 17.32
C ILE A 42 -4.19 -2.46 18.37
N PRO A 43 -4.08 -1.13 18.57
CA PRO A 43 -4.90 -0.44 19.57
C PRO A 43 -6.38 -0.42 19.19
N SER A 44 -6.72 -0.36 17.90
CA SER A 44 -8.12 -0.42 17.44
C SER A 44 -8.78 -1.74 17.82
N THR A 45 -8.09 -2.86 17.59
CA THR A 45 -8.59 -4.20 17.91
C THR A 45 -8.64 -4.41 19.42
N ALA A 46 -7.59 -4.01 20.16
CA ALA A 46 -7.59 -4.09 21.62
C ALA A 46 -8.71 -3.24 22.25
N SER A 47 -8.94 -2.02 21.78
CA SER A 47 -10.02 -1.15 22.24
C SER A 47 -11.39 -1.79 21.98
N THR A 48 -11.58 -2.39 20.80
CA THR A 48 -12.83 -3.06 20.44
C THR A 48 -13.11 -4.26 21.34
N VAL A 49 -12.11 -5.11 21.57
CA VAL A 49 -12.23 -6.26 22.48
C VAL A 49 -12.52 -5.82 23.91
N LEU A 50 -11.79 -4.82 24.42
CA LEU A 50 -12.02 -4.28 25.76
C LEU A 50 -13.43 -3.72 25.90
N LYS A 51 -13.92 -2.95 24.92
CA LYS A 51 -15.29 -2.42 24.91
C LYS A 51 -16.36 -3.51 24.86
N PHE A 52 -16.11 -4.61 24.14
CA PHE A 52 -17.01 -5.78 24.15
C PHE A 52 -17.00 -6.51 25.49
N ARG A 53 -15.85 -6.59 26.17
CA ARG A 53 -15.74 -7.25 27.48
C ARG A 53 -16.31 -6.42 28.63
N THR A 54 -16.17 -5.11 28.58
CA THR A 54 -16.68 -4.19 29.61
C THR A 54 -18.15 -3.81 29.40
N GLY A 55 -18.77 -4.22 28.28
CA GLY A 55 -20.16 -3.86 27.97
C GLY A 55 -20.34 -2.37 27.63
N VAL A 56 -19.26 -1.65 27.33
CA VAL A 56 -19.31 -0.21 27.00
C VAL A 56 -19.90 0.03 25.61
N LEU A 57 -19.84 -0.95 24.71
CA LEU A 57 -20.57 -0.89 23.44
C LEU A 57 -22.09 -1.02 23.69
N PRO A 58 -22.92 -0.04 23.28
CA PRO A 58 -24.33 0.07 23.67
C PRO A 58 -25.25 -0.90 22.90
N SER A 59 -24.82 -2.15 22.69
CA SER A 59 -25.69 -3.24 22.25
C SER A 59 -26.39 -3.95 23.43
N LEU A 60 -26.28 -3.40 24.65
CA LEU A 60 -26.83 -3.93 25.90
C LEU A 60 -28.36 -4.07 25.96
N HIS A 61 -29.11 -3.48 25.02
CA HIS A 61 -30.57 -3.68 24.92
C HIS A 61 -30.99 -4.75 23.91
N ASP A 62 -30.04 -5.38 23.20
CA ASP A 62 -30.36 -6.49 22.29
C ASP A 62 -30.24 -7.83 23.04
N ARG A 63 -31.30 -8.63 22.97
CA ARG A 63 -31.40 -9.98 23.56
C ARG A 63 -30.30 -10.93 23.04
N ASN A 64 -29.67 -10.61 21.92
CA ASN A 64 -28.60 -11.39 21.30
C ASN A 64 -27.17 -11.03 21.77
N PHE A 65 -27.00 -10.15 22.76
CA PHE A 65 -25.69 -9.69 23.26
C PHE A 65 -24.71 -10.82 23.61
N VAL A 66 -25.20 -11.90 24.23
CA VAL A 66 -24.39 -13.08 24.59
C VAL A 66 -23.76 -13.73 23.35
N ARG A 67 -24.47 -13.74 22.21
CA ARG A 67 -23.99 -14.29 20.95
C ARG A 67 -22.90 -13.41 20.33
N TYR A 68 -23.06 -12.08 20.40
CA TYR A 68 -22.05 -11.14 19.92
C TYR A 68 -20.75 -11.18 20.72
N ARG A 69 -20.84 -11.41 22.04
CA ARG A 69 -19.66 -11.55 22.92
C ARG A 69 -18.82 -12.79 22.58
N LEU A 70 -19.47 -13.93 22.31
CA LEU A 70 -18.80 -15.17 21.87
C LEU A 70 -18.15 -15.01 20.47
N ASN A 71 -18.84 -14.29 19.58
CA ASN A 71 -18.31 -14.00 18.24
C ASN A 71 -17.09 -13.07 18.31
N ALA A 72 -17.00 -12.16 19.28
CA ALA A 72 -15.84 -11.28 19.43
C ALA A 72 -14.54 -12.05 19.73
N ASP A 73 -14.59 -13.08 20.58
CA ASP A 73 -13.43 -13.95 20.82
C ASP A 73 -13.07 -14.77 19.55
N THR A 74 -14.07 -15.13 18.74
CA THR A 74 -13.84 -15.81 17.44
C THR A 74 -13.21 -14.88 16.41
N VAL A 75 -13.62 -13.60 16.38
CA VAL A 75 -13.01 -12.56 15.53
C VAL A 75 -11.57 -12.28 15.96
N PHE A 76 -11.25 -12.41 17.24
CA PHE A 76 -9.87 -12.28 17.72
C PHE A 76 -8.94 -13.39 17.21
N LEU A 77 -9.45 -14.59 16.90
CA LEU A 77 -8.66 -15.63 16.23
C LEU A 77 -8.22 -15.23 14.81
N ASN A 78 -8.97 -14.33 14.16
CA ASN A 78 -8.58 -13.77 12.87
C ASN A 78 -7.46 -12.73 12.97
N LEU A 79 -6.97 -12.41 14.17
CA LEU A 79 -5.81 -11.51 14.34
C LEU A 79 -4.58 -12.06 13.60
N GLY A 80 -4.42 -13.39 13.53
CA GLY A 80 -3.35 -14.01 12.72
C GLY A 80 -3.48 -13.70 11.22
N ASN A 81 -4.70 -13.62 10.70
CA ASN A 81 -4.97 -13.29 9.30
C ASN A 81 -4.59 -11.83 8.98
N VAL A 82 -4.52 -10.96 9.99
CA VAL A 82 -4.11 -9.57 9.83
C VAL A 82 -2.65 -9.47 9.46
N ALA A 83 -1.78 -10.33 9.99
CA ALA A 83 -0.36 -10.33 9.62
C ALA A 83 -0.19 -10.59 8.11
N TYR A 84 -0.97 -11.51 7.55
CA TYR A 84 -0.99 -11.76 6.11
C TYR A 84 -1.59 -10.60 5.32
N ALA A 85 -2.64 -9.96 5.83
CA ALA A 85 -3.21 -8.76 5.21
C ALA A 85 -2.22 -7.58 5.22
N MET A 86 -1.43 -7.42 6.28
CA MET A 86 -0.37 -6.43 6.40
C MET A 86 0.76 -6.69 5.40
N LEU A 87 1.22 -7.93 5.30
CA LEU A 87 2.24 -8.33 4.32
C LEU A 87 1.74 -8.11 2.88
N GLY A 88 0.50 -8.51 2.58
CA GLY A 88 -0.12 -8.30 1.28
C GLY A 88 -0.26 -6.82 0.93
N SER A 89 -0.70 -6.00 1.89
CA SER A 89 -0.81 -4.55 1.71
C SER A 89 0.55 -3.90 1.49
N ALA A 90 1.56 -4.22 2.30
CA ALA A 90 2.91 -3.69 2.16
C ALA A 90 3.52 -4.07 0.81
N PHE A 91 3.35 -5.31 0.36
CA PHE A 91 3.80 -5.77 -0.95
C PHE A 91 3.08 -5.04 -2.08
N LEU A 92 1.77 -4.82 -1.97
CA LEU A 92 1.00 -4.07 -2.97
C LEU A 92 1.49 -2.62 -3.07
N PHE A 93 1.70 -1.94 -1.94
CA PHE A 93 2.24 -0.58 -1.94
C PHE A 93 3.66 -0.52 -2.50
N PHE A 94 4.51 -1.49 -2.15
CA PHE A 94 5.83 -1.64 -2.76
C PHE A 94 5.74 -1.78 -4.27
N ALA A 95 4.88 -2.67 -4.77
CA ALA A 95 4.73 -2.92 -6.20
C ALA A 95 4.16 -1.71 -6.94
N VAL A 96 3.11 -1.06 -6.41
CA VAL A 96 2.47 0.09 -7.06
C VAL A 96 3.42 1.29 -7.10
N VAL A 97 4.03 1.64 -5.96
CA VAL A 97 4.95 2.79 -5.88
C VAL A 97 6.24 2.50 -6.65
N GLY A 98 6.80 1.29 -6.50
CA GLY A 98 8.01 0.88 -7.20
C GLY A 98 7.81 0.85 -8.72
N LEU A 99 6.70 0.27 -9.20
CA LEU A 99 6.37 0.28 -10.62
C LEU A 99 6.18 1.71 -11.14
N PHE A 100 5.45 2.55 -10.40
CA PHE A 100 5.21 3.93 -10.81
C PHE A 100 6.53 4.73 -10.93
N LEU A 101 7.41 4.65 -9.94
CA LEU A 101 8.72 5.31 -9.97
C LEU A 101 9.63 4.72 -11.05
N PHE A 102 9.61 3.41 -11.23
CA PHE A 102 10.36 2.73 -12.28
C PHE A 102 9.93 3.22 -13.68
N LEU A 103 8.62 3.31 -13.94
CA LEU A 103 8.09 3.80 -15.21
C LEU A 103 8.46 5.28 -15.49
N LEU A 104 8.65 6.09 -14.45
CA LEU A 104 9.09 7.49 -14.60
C LEU A 104 10.57 7.60 -14.98
N ILE A 105 11.40 6.67 -14.52
CA ILE A 105 12.85 6.68 -14.73
C ILE A 105 13.22 5.94 -16.02
N TRP A 106 12.49 4.88 -16.37
CA TRP A 106 12.80 4.02 -17.50
C TRP A 106 12.69 4.78 -18.84
N PRO A 107 13.78 4.88 -19.64
CA PRO A 107 13.83 5.70 -20.86
C PRO A 107 12.73 5.38 -21.87
N PHE A 108 12.36 4.10 -22.01
CA PHE A 108 11.30 3.67 -22.92
C PHE A 108 9.91 4.23 -22.54
N SER A 109 9.55 4.22 -21.26
CA SER A 109 8.23 4.69 -20.79
C SER A 109 8.19 6.19 -20.48
N ARG A 110 9.34 6.83 -20.33
CA ARG A 110 9.47 8.26 -19.98
C ARG A 110 8.67 9.23 -20.87
N PRO A 111 8.64 9.13 -22.22
CA PRO A 111 7.86 10.05 -23.05
C PRO A 111 6.34 9.91 -22.84
N LEU A 112 5.87 8.69 -22.57
CA LEU A 112 4.47 8.45 -22.25
C LEU A 112 4.11 9.02 -20.87
N MET A 113 4.98 8.78 -19.87
CA MET A 113 4.75 9.27 -18.51
C MET A 113 4.78 10.79 -18.40
N SER A 114 5.66 11.47 -19.14
CA SER A 114 5.69 12.94 -19.16
C SER A 114 4.45 13.54 -19.81
N LEU A 115 3.92 12.89 -20.86
CA LEU A 115 2.65 13.26 -21.48
C LEU A 115 1.50 13.13 -20.48
N ILE A 116 1.38 11.98 -19.81
CA ILE A 116 0.37 11.78 -18.76
C ILE A 116 0.49 12.84 -17.65
N GLY A 117 1.71 13.13 -17.19
CA GLY A 117 1.96 14.16 -16.20
C GLY A 117 1.50 15.56 -16.65
N ALA A 118 1.78 15.94 -17.90
CA ALA A 118 1.32 17.21 -18.45
C ALA A 118 -0.21 17.29 -18.53
N TRP A 119 -0.88 16.21 -18.94
CA TRP A 119 -2.35 16.12 -18.94
C TRP A 119 -2.92 16.25 -17.52
N MET A 120 -2.33 15.56 -16.54
CA MET A 120 -2.76 15.64 -15.14
C MET A 120 -2.65 17.06 -14.58
N VAL A 121 -1.56 17.78 -14.87
CA VAL A 121 -1.39 19.18 -14.47
C VAL A 121 -2.42 20.08 -15.15
N GLY A 122 -2.65 19.90 -16.46
CA GLY A 122 -3.67 20.67 -17.19
C GLY A 122 -5.09 20.45 -16.64
N LEU A 123 -5.45 19.21 -16.32
CA LEU A 123 -6.73 18.88 -15.70
C LEU A 123 -6.85 19.46 -14.28
N ALA A 124 -5.79 19.37 -13.47
CA ALA A 124 -5.79 19.91 -12.11
C ALA A 124 -6.03 21.43 -12.09
N ILE A 125 -5.41 22.17 -13.03
CA ILE A 125 -5.62 23.62 -13.17
C ILE A 125 -7.06 23.91 -13.63
N THR A 126 -7.58 23.13 -14.58
CA THR A 126 -8.92 23.36 -15.16
C THR A 126 -10.06 23.05 -14.17
N ILE A 127 -9.89 22.08 -13.28
CA ILE A 127 -10.89 21.70 -12.27
C ILE A 127 -10.77 22.59 -11.02
N GLY A 128 -9.56 23.04 -10.69
CA GLY A 128 -9.28 23.82 -9.48
C GLY A 128 -9.59 25.33 -9.59
N ILE A 129 -9.79 25.85 -10.80
CA ILE A 129 -10.19 27.24 -11.10
C ILE A 129 -11.65 27.24 -11.54
#